data_AF-A0A6P0MEK0-F1
#
_entry.id   AF-A0A6P0MEK0-F1
#
_cell.length_a   1.000
_cell.length_b   1.000
_cell.length_c   1.000
_cell.angle_alpha   90.00
_cell.angle_beta   90.00
_cell.angle_gamma   90.00
#
_symmetry.space_group_name_H-M   'P 1'
#
loop_
_entity.id
_entity.type
_entity.pdbx_description
1 polymer ?
#
loop_
_entity_poly.entity_id
_entity_poly.type
_entity_poly.pdbx_seq_one_letter_code
_entity_poly.pdbx_strand_id
1 'polypeptide(L)'
;MSSGYFRNQNNNSASNQQGRGLLGAGWRPFTRQLDWDFLWHLVTNDTWELTQKTLDFASDLGDVLGRRDYAWWANILSVFSENTRYELDEFWDYITPKNPAPNYLDRKVLMVDTPVKRLVSRDSIPIDYVLNRLQEITVFKILDLLGKPELITQEYDDRNFYLPIHRFVNWERLEVMGTVFAYWPEQEVWLQIDTLNEGRRKYSLIAKELDSLVNKATYGLAVMLSGYQSRVGQIHSQFPIRTFPNDIQSFTDAVQQAVFDQNRLAVLVSGEPGTGKTAWTQAVAKEIMAPLGYVIFILDHDGVENFVPPSYLERICLIINEADNLAQDRASLVAQGNSKTEHILSLLDGTLYQSVIDEAGIQMQQKLVVLMTCNTTARLDPAVLRQGRVDLSYEFTQRFV
;
A
#
# COMPACT_ATOMS: atom_id res chain seq x y z
N MET A 1 -28.65 -8.05 -52.74
CA MET A 1 -29.49 -9.05 -52.05
C MET A 1 -28.64 -9.71 -50.98
N SER A 2 -29.06 -9.61 -49.72
CA SER A 2 -28.33 -10.13 -48.57
C SER A 2 -28.59 -11.62 -48.36
N SER A 3 -27.54 -12.35 -47.99
CA SER A 3 -27.58 -13.57 -47.18
C SER A 3 -26.57 -13.33 -46.06
N GLY A 4 -26.87 -13.38 -44.77
CA GLY A 4 -27.76 -14.31 -44.10
C GLY A 4 -26.95 -15.49 -43.57
N TYR A 5 -26.19 -15.28 -42.49
CA TYR A 5 -25.66 -16.37 -41.66
C TYR A 5 -25.77 -15.99 -40.19
N PHE A 6 -26.70 -16.66 -39.52
CA PHE A 6 -26.80 -16.77 -38.07
C PHE A 6 -25.53 -17.45 -37.51
N ARG A 7 -24.97 -16.90 -36.44
CA ARG A 7 -24.14 -17.66 -35.50
C ARG A 7 -24.56 -17.35 -34.08
N ASN A 8 -24.99 -18.42 -33.40
CA ASN A 8 -25.38 -18.51 -32.00
C ASN A 8 -24.56 -17.62 -31.05
N GLN A 9 -25.23 -16.69 -30.39
CA GLN A 9 -24.81 -16.16 -29.09
C GLN A 9 -25.28 -17.14 -28.02
N ASN A 10 -24.34 -17.96 -27.52
CA ASN A 10 -24.53 -18.61 -26.24
C ASN A 10 -24.05 -17.66 -25.14
N ASN A 11 -24.98 -17.41 -24.22
CA ASN A 11 -24.83 -16.72 -22.95
C ASN A 11 -23.56 -17.09 -22.18
N ASN A 12 -22.89 -16.08 -21.62
CA ASN A 12 -22.34 -16.11 -20.27
C ASN A 12 -22.32 -14.68 -19.70
N SER A 13 -23.44 -14.32 -19.08
CA SER A 13 -23.53 -13.52 -17.84
C SER A 13 -22.36 -12.58 -17.48
N ALA A 14 -22.19 -11.48 -18.21
CA ALA A 14 -21.32 -10.37 -17.81
C ALA A 14 -21.92 -8.98 -18.10
N SER A 15 -23.21 -8.90 -18.46
CA SER A 15 -23.82 -7.69 -19.02
C SER A 15 -25.02 -7.19 -18.20
N ASN A 16 -24.89 -7.00 -16.87
CA ASN A 16 -25.97 -6.35 -16.11
C ASN A 16 -25.61 -5.72 -14.74
N GLN A 17 -24.33 -5.41 -14.46
CA GLN A 17 -23.96 -4.76 -13.19
C GLN A 17 -23.98 -3.23 -13.24
N GLN A 18 -23.71 -2.60 -14.40
CA GLN A 18 -23.65 -1.13 -14.52
C GLN A 18 -25.00 -0.39 -14.43
N GLY A 19 -26.12 -1.09 -14.20
CA GLY A 19 -27.46 -0.51 -14.21
C GLY A 19 -28.20 -0.55 -12.86
N ARG A 20 -27.58 -1.07 -11.79
CA ARG A 20 -28.21 -1.06 -10.47
C ARG A 20 -27.75 0.22 -9.75
N GLY A 21 -28.65 1.17 -9.55
CA GLY A 21 -28.36 2.30 -8.65
C GLY A 21 -28.00 1.79 -7.24
N LEU A 22 -27.41 2.65 -6.39
CA LEU A 22 -26.90 2.26 -5.07
C LEU A 22 -27.87 1.40 -4.24
N LEU A 23 -29.16 1.73 -4.26
CA LEU A 23 -30.21 0.96 -3.58
C LEU A 23 -30.36 -0.48 -4.12
N GLY A 24 -30.21 -0.66 -5.43
CA GLY A 24 -30.24 -1.95 -6.12
C GLY A 24 -28.98 -2.79 -5.87
N ALA A 25 -27.85 -2.14 -5.61
CA ALA A 25 -26.61 -2.77 -5.14
C ALA A 25 -26.65 -3.13 -3.65
N GLY A 26 -27.70 -2.69 -2.94
CA GLY A 26 -27.99 -3.06 -1.56
C GLY A 26 -27.54 -2.03 -0.52
N TRP A 27 -27.05 -0.88 -0.96
CA TRP A 27 -26.84 0.28 -0.10
C TRP A 27 -28.16 0.79 0.45
N ARG A 28 -28.11 1.34 1.66
CA ARG A 28 -29.25 1.96 2.33
C ARG A 28 -28.89 3.41 2.68
N PRO A 29 -29.85 4.34 2.60
CA PRO A 29 -29.64 5.69 3.11
C PRO A 29 -29.22 5.60 4.57
N PHE A 30 -28.12 6.25 4.93
CA PHE A 30 -27.66 6.30 6.30
C PHE A 30 -28.37 7.44 7.03
N THR A 31 -29.43 7.10 7.75
CA THR A 31 -30.15 8.05 8.60
C THR A 31 -29.40 8.18 9.91
N ARG A 32 -28.88 9.37 10.23
CA ARG A 32 -28.27 9.66 11.53
C ARG A 32 -29.33 9.50 12.62
N GLN A 33 -29.00 8.80 13.70
CA GLN A 33 -29.90 8.63 14.83
C GLN A 33 -29.82 9.86 15.73
N LEU A 34 -30.95 10.26 16.32
CA LEU A 34 -30.99 11.32 17.31
C LEU A 34 -30.31 10.81 18.59
N ASP A 35 -29.32 11.56 19.03
CA ASP A 35 -28.65 11.38 20.31
C ASP A 35 -29.11 12.49 21.26
N TRP A 36 -29.84 12.10 22.31
CA TRP A 36 -30.38 13.03 23.30
C TRP A 36 -29.29 13.75 24.08
N ASP A 37 -28.15 13.11 24.32
CA ASP A 37 -27.05 13.71 25.06
C ASP A 37 -26.35 14.77 24.19
N PHE A 38 -26.19 14.49 22.90
CA PHE A 38 -25.66 15.46 21.93
C PHE A 38 -26.58 16.68 21.78
N LEU A 39 -27.89 16.45 21.64
CA LEU A 39 -28.89 17.53 21.59
C LEU A 39 -28.86 18.39 22.85
N TRP A 40 -28.79 17.76 24.03
CA TRP A 40 -28.73 18.50 25.28
C TRP A 40 -27.45 19.35 25.35
N HIS A 41 -26.31 18.78 24.97
CA HIS A 41 -25.05 19.51 24.89
C HIS A 41 -25.15 20.73 23.96
N LEU A 42 -25.76 20.55 22.79
CA LEU A 42 -25.93 21.61 21.79
C LEU A 42 -26.89 22.70 22.29
N VAL A 43 -27.98 22.33 22.96
CA VAL A 43 -28.89 23.28 23.63
C VAL A 43 -28.19 24.05 24.75
N THR A 44 -27.22 23.45 25.45
CA THR A 44 -26.51 24.16 26.53
C THR A 44 -25.37 25.05 26.04
N ASN A 45 -24.68 24.67 24.96
CA ASN A 45 -23.44 25.32 24.54
C ASN A 45 -23.58 26.21 23.30
N ASP A 46 -24.50 25.90 22.38
CA ASP A 46 -24.70 26.62 21.10
C ASP A 46 -26.15 27.11 20.91
N THR A 47 -26.72 27.69 21.98
CA THR A 47 -28.10 28.22 21.97
C THR A 47 -28.39 29.19 20.80
N TRP A 48 -27.45 30.06 20.45
CA TRP A 48 -27.65 31.07 19.41
C TRP A 48 -27.70 30.47 18.00
N GLU A 49 -26.72 29.63 17.65
CA GLU A 49 -26.64 29.00 16.33
C GLU A 49 -27.80 28.00 16.12
N LEU A 50 -28.17 27.24 17.16
CA LEU A 50 -29.38 26.41 17.14
C LEU A 50 -30.63 27.25 16.85
N THR A 51 -30.78 28.40 17.52
CA THR A 51 -31.94 29.27 17.32
C THR A 51 -31.98 29.84 15.90
N GLN A 52 -30.84 30.21 15.33
CA GLN A 52 -30.76 30.67 13.94
C GLN A 52 -31.14 29.55 12.96
N LYS A 53 -30.49 28.40 13.05
CA LYS A 53 -30.75 27.25 12.16
C LYS A 53 -32.19 26.73 12.25
N THR A 54 -32.79 26.73 13.44
CA THR A 54 -34.20 26.37 13.62
C THR A 54 -35.15 27.38 13.00
N LEU A 55 -34.87 28.68 13.11
CA LEU A 55 -35.68 29.75 12.50
C LEU A 55 -35.57 29.73 10.97
N ASP A 56 -34.37 29.55 10.43
CA ASP A 56 -34.14 29.45 8.99
C ASP A 56 -34.94 28.27 8.40
N PHE A 57 -34.78 27.08 9.00
CA PHE A 57 -35.55 25.89 8.59
C PHE A 57 -37.07 26.09 8.69
N ALA A 58 -37.55 26.73 9.76
CA ALA A 58 -38.97 27.02 9.92
C ALA A 58 -39.48 28.05 8.89
N SER A 59 -38.64 29.02 8.51
CA SER A 59 -38.93 30.01 7.47
C SER A 59 -39.06 29.32 6.11
N ASP A 60 -38.12 28.45 5.75
CA ASP A 60 -38.12 27.75 4.46
C ASP A 60 -39.33 26.82 4.33
N LEU A 61 -39.66 26.08 5.39
CA LEU A 61 -40.90 25.29 5.44
C LEU A 61 -42.15 26.17 5.33
N GLY A 62 -42.15 27.33 5.97
CA GLY A 62 -43.22 28.31 5.90
C GLY A 62 -43.43 28.84 4.48
N ASP A 63 -42.35 29.16 3.78
CA ASP A 63 -42.36 29.63 2.40
C ASP A 63 -42.83 28.56 1.42
N VAL A 64 -42.47 27.29 1.64
CA VAL A 64 -42.92 26.15 0.83
C VAL A 64 -44.41 25.87 1.05
N LEU A 65 -44.87 25.88 2.30
CA LEU A 65 -46.27 25.61 2.64
C LEU A 65 -47.21 26.79 2.35
N GLY A 66 -46.68 28.01 2.40
CA GLY A 66 -47.42 29.27 2.28
C GLY A 66 -47.67 29.77 0.85
N ARG A 67 -47.15 29.07 -0.18
CA ARG A 67 -47.31 29.47 -1.59
C ARG A 67 -48.79 29.54 -1.98
N ARG A 68 -49.23 30.68 -2.50
CA ARG A 68 -50.63 30.88 -2.95
C ARG A 68 -50.84 30.61 -4.43
N ASP A 69 -49.76 30.45 -5.19
CA ASP A 69 -49.79 30.23 -6.65
C ASP A 69 -50.08 28.76 -7.02
N TYR A 70 -50.08 27.86 -6.04
CA TYR A 70 -50.32 26.43 -6.20
C TYR A 70 -51.46 25.95 -5.31
N ALA A 71 -52.04 24.80 -5.65
CA ALA A 71 -53.01 24.15 -4.79
C ALA A 71 -52.36 23.71 -3.47
N TRP A 72 -53.12 23.74 -2.37
CA TRP A 72 -52.63 23.40 -1.03
C TRP A 72 -51.96 22.01 -0.94
N TRP A 73 -52.43 21.03 -1.73
CA TRP A 73 -51.84 19.68 -1.78
C TRP A 73 -50.51 19.66 -2.55
N ALA A 74 -50.32 20.56 -3.52
CA ALA A 74 -49.07 20.68 -4.25
C ALA A 74 -47.97 21.28 -3.35
N ASN A 75 -48.34 22.18 -2.42
CA ASN A 75 -47.43 22.67 -1.40
C ASN A 75 -46.95 21.53 -0.49
N ILE A 76 -47.85 20.62 -0.08
CA ILE A 76 -47.48 19.43 0.69
C ILE A 76 -46.52 18.52 -0.09
N LEU A 77 -46.77 18.31 -1.38
CA LEU A 77 -45.85 17.53 -2.23
C LEU A 77 -44.50 18.23 -2.40
N SER A 78 -44.46 19.56 -2.43
CA SER A 78 -43.23 20.33 -2.58
C SER A 78 -42.32 20.24 -1.35
N VAL A 79 -42.83 19.88 -0.16
CA VAL A 79 -41.99 19.54 1.00
C VAL A 79 -41.08 18.33 0.72
N PHE A 80 -41.47 17.45 -0.20
CA PHE A 80 -40.65 16.32 -0.65
C PHE A 80 -39.78 16.66 -1.87
N SER A 81 -39.74 17.92 -2.29
CA SER A 81 -38.85 18.38 -3.37
C SER A 81 -37.40 18.35 -2.92
N GLU A 82 -36.46 18.30 -3.89
CA GLU A 82 -35.03 18.25 -3.60
C GLU A 82 -34.55 19.45 -2.78
N ASN A 83 -35.09 20.64 -3.04
CA ASN A 83 -34.69 21.86 -2.33
C ASN A 83 -35.07 21.81 -0.85
N THR A 84 -36.31 21.41 -0.53
CA THR A 84 -36.76 21.34 0.88
C THR A 84 -36.13 20.16 1.62
N ARG A 85 -35.79 19.09 0.89
CA ARG A 85 -35.00 17.98 1.44
C ARG A 85 -33.59 18.42 1.83
N TYR A 86 -32.94 19.23 1.01
CA TYR A 86 -31.62 19.77 1.31
C TYR A 86 -31.64 20.56 2.64
N GLU A 87 -32.60 21.48 2.81
CA GLU A 87 -32.74 22.24 4.07
C GLU A 87 -33.02 21.34 5.28
N LEU A 88 -33.83 20.30 5.09
CA LEU A 88 -34.13 19.32 6.14
C LEU A 88 -32.88 18.50 6.50
N ASP A 89 -32.13 18.03 5.51
CA ASP A 89 -30.92 17.25 5.71
C ASP A 89 -29.82 18.12 6.37
N GLU A 90 -29.69 19.39 5.98
CA GLU A 90 -28.76 20.35 6.61
C GLU A 90 -29.10 20.57 8.09
N PHE A 91 -30.38 20.81 8.40
CA PHE A 91 -30.83 20.96 9.78
C PHE A 91 -30.63 19.66 10.58
N TRP A 92 -30.97 18.52 9.99
CA TRP A 92 -30.79 17.21 10.61
C TRP A 92 -29.32 16.91 10.91
N ASP A 93 -28.44 17.27 9.98
CA ASP A 93 -26.99 17.10 10.11
C ASP A 93 -26.38 17.97 11.21
N TYR A 94 -26.96 19.14 11.49
CA TYR A 94 -26.55 20.01 12.58
C TYR A 94 -26.93 19.44 13.96
N ILE A 95 -28.16 18.92 14.09
CA ILE A 95 -28.69 18.42 15.37
C ILE A 95 -28.27 16.98 15.70
N THR A 96 -27.59 16.29 14.79
CA THR A 96 -27.11 14.92 14.99
C THR A 96 -25.58 14.85 15.02
N PRO A 97 -24.99 13.93 15.80
CA PRO A 97 -23.54 13.80 15.86
C PRO A 97 -22.97 13.45 14.48
N LYS A 98 -21.81 14.04 14.17
CA LYS A 98 -21.09 13.75 12.93
C LYS A 98 -20.70 12.28 12.87
N ASN A 99 -20.76 11.72 11.66
CA ASN A 99 -20.32 10.36 11.43
C ASN A 99 -18.84 10.22 11.81
N PRO A 100 -18.43 9.06 12.37
CA PRO A 100 -17.02 8.78 12.57
C PRO A 100 -16.34 8.85 11.21
N ALA A 101 -15.31 9.68 11.11
CA ALA A 101 -14.53 9.90 9.92
C ALA A 101 -13.05 9.62 10.22
N PRO A 102 -12.26 9.21 9.22
CA PRO A 102 -10.83 9.05 9.41
C PRO A 102 -10.20 10.40 9.79
N ASN A 103 -9.45 10.42 10.89
CA ASN A 103 -8.58 11.54 11.23
C ASN A 103 -7.22 11.35 10.54
N TYR A 104 -6.84 12.27 9.66
CA TYR A 104 -5.60 12.20 8.89
C TYR A 104 -4.40 12.82 9.60
N LEU A 105 -4.60 13.64 10.63
CA LEU A 105 -3.52 14.44 11.24
C LEU A 105 -2.54 13.57 12.06
N ASP A 106 -3.05 12.55 12.75
CA ASP A 106 -2.27 11.73 13.68
C ASP A 106 -2.07 10.28 13.22
N ARG A 107 -2.37 9.97 11.94
CA ARG A 107 -2.42 8.59 11.44
C ARG A 107 -1.53 8.39 10.23
N LYS A 108 -0.87 7.23 10.19
CA LYS A 108 -0.11 6.78 9.02
C LYS A 108 -1.08 6.37 7.92
N VAL A 109 -0.73 6.72 6.67
CA VAL A 109 -1.54 6.41 5.50
C VAL A 109 -0.75 5.59 4.49
N LEU A 110 -1.29 4.44 4.09
CA LEU A 110 -0.77 3.63 2.98
C LEU A 110 -1.76 3.67 1.82
N MET A 111 -1.34 4.25 0.70
CA MET A 111 -2.20 4.46 -0.47
C MET A 111 -1.77 3.58 -1.64
N VAL A 112 -2.71 3.06 -2.43
CA VAL A 112 -2.39 2.35 -3.68
C VAL A 112 -3.48 2.50 -4.72
N ASP A 113 -3.07 2.67 -5.98
CA ASP A 113 -3.97 2.70 -7.13
C ASP A 113 -4.11 1.30 -7.74
N THR A 114 -5.35 0.83 -7.85
CA THR A 114 -5.71 -0.51 -8.35
C THR A 114 -6.57 -0.40 -9.62
N PRO A 115 -6.37 -1.24 -10.65
CA PRO A 115 -5.30 -2.24 -10.76
C PRO A 115 -3.97 -1.60 -11.17
N VAL A 116 -2.86 -2.10 -10.62
CA VAL A 116 -1.52 -1.68 -11.05
C VAL A 116 -1.29 -2.16 -12.48
N LYS A 117 -1.29 -1.24 -13.45
CA LYS A 117 -1.07 -1.54 -14.87
C LYS A 117 0.43 -1.56 -15.18
N ARG A 118 0.88 -2.61 -15.88
CA ARG A 118 2.26 -2.67 -16.40
C ARG A 118 2.40 -1.72 -17.58
N LEU A 119 3.08 -0.59 -17.38
CA LEU A 119 3.53 0.26 -18.47
C LEU A 119 4.74 -0.44 -19.12
N VAL A 120 4.49 -1.12 -20.25
CA VAL A 120 5.55 -1.80 -20.99
C VAL A 120 6.29 -0.75 -21.82
N SER A 121 7.42 -0.25 -21.31
CA SER A 121 8.42 0.43 -22.12
C SER A 121 9.58 -0.52 -22.40
N ARG A 122 10.21 -0.39 -23.58
CA ARG A 122 11.42 -1.16 -23.92
C ARG A 122 12.67 -0.64 -23.22
N ASP A 123 12.61 0.60 -22.74
CA ASP A 123 13.78 1.39 -22.33
C ASP A 123 13.86 1.65 -20.81
N SER A 124 12.94 1.13 -19.99
CA SER A 124 12.97 1.32 -18.53
C SER A 124 12.67 0.03 -17.76
N ILE A 125 13.42 -0.19 -16.68
CA ILE A 125 13.15 -1.26 -15.72
C ILE A 125 11.84 -0.92 -15.00
N PRO A 126 10.89 -1.86 -14.91
CA PRO A 126 9.60 -1.62 -14.27
C PRO A 126 9.72 -1.71 -12.73
N ILE A 127 10.71 -1.04 -12.13
CA ILE A 127 10.91 -1.04 -10.68
C ILE A 127 9.70 -0.43 -9.97
N ASP A 128 9.21 0.71 -10.46
CA ASP A 128 8.02 1.38 -9.94
C ASP A 128 6.78 0.48 -10.04
N TYR A 129 6.61 -0.22 -11.16
CA TYR A 129 5.51 -1.17 -11.33
C TYR A 129 5.55 -2.27 -10.27
N VAL A 130 6.73 -2.74 -9.91
CA VAL A 130 6.91 -3.86 -8.98
C VAL A 130 6.79 -3.42 -7.53
N LEU A 131 7.30 -2.23 -7.21
CA LEU A 131 7.08 -1.59 -5.91
C LEU A 131 5.60 -1.28 -5.69
N ASN A 132 4.92 -0.72 -6.70
CA ASN A 132 3.46 -0.51 -6.66
C ASN A 132 2.69 -1.83 -6.54
N ARG A 133 3.14 -2.89 -7.24
CA ARG A 133 2.52 -4.22 -7.13
C ARG A 133 2.76 -4.85 -5.76
N LEU A 134 3.93 -4.65 -5.15
CA LEU A 134 4.21 -5.07 -3.77
C LEU A 134 3.28 -4.35 -2.79
N GLN A 135 3.10 -3.04 -2.97
CA GLN A 135 2.23 -2.21 -2.15
C GLN A 135 0.76 -2.63 -2.28
N GLU A 136 0.29 -2.90 -3.49
CA GLU A 136 -1.05 -3.43 -3.77
C GLU A 136 -1.27 -4.77 -3.07
N ILE A 137 -0.34 -5.73 -3.22
CA ILE A 137 -0.40 -7.02 -2.53
C ILE A 137 -0.40 -6.83 -1.00
N THR A 138 0.38 -5.87 -0.49
CA THR A 138 0.45 -5.57 0.94
C THR A 138 -0.90 -5.07 1.45
N VAL A 139 -1.51 -4.08 0.78
CA VAL A 139 -2.83 -3.54 1.15
C VAL A 139 -3.89 -4.65 1.15
N PHE A 140 -3.98 -5.46 0.10
CA PHE A 140 -4.98 -6.53 0.04
C PHE A 140 -4.74 -7.62 1.09
N LYS A 141 -3.50 -7.98 1.38
CA LYS A 141 -3.20 -8.88 2.49
C LYS A 141 -3.57 -8.28 3.85
N ILE A 142 -3.37 -6.98 4.07
CA ILE A 142 -3.84 -6.30 5.29
C ILE A 142 -5.36 -6.41 5.39
N LEU A 143 -6.08 -6.16 4.29
CA LEU A 143 -7.54 -6.31 4.26
C LEU A 143 -7.99 -7.75 4.56
N ASP A 144 -7.28 -8.75 4.07
CA ASP A 144 -7.54 -10.16 4.39
C ASP A 144 -7.29 -10.47 5.88
N LEU A 145 -6.25 -9.86 6.48
CA LEU A 145 -5.95 -10.00 7.92
C LEU A 145 -7.00 -9.32 8.81
N LEU A 146 -7.53 -8.17 8.38
CA LEU A 146 -8.58 -7.43 9.09
C LEU A 146 -9.95 -8.09 8.94
N GLY A 147 -10.17 -8.89 7.89
CA GLY A 147 -11.42 -9.59 7.66
C GLY A 147 -12.58 -8.66 7.33
N LYS A 148 -13.73 -8.83 8.02
CA LYS A 148 -14.93 -8.04 7.73
C LYS A 148 -14.96 -6.76 8.56
N PRO A 149 -15.22 -5.60 7.94
CA PRO A 149 -15.40 -4.35 8.67
C PRO A 149 -16.72 -4.36 9.47
N GLU A 150 -16.77 -3.56 10.52
CA GLU A 150 -17.99 -3.38 11.32
C GLU A 150 -18.90 -2.28 10.73
N LEU A 151 -18.30 -1.33 10.03
CA LEU A 151 -19.05 -0.26 9.36
C LEU A 151 -18.52 -0.07 7.95
N ILE A 152 -19.44 -0.01 6.98
CA ILE A 152 -19.15 0.38 5.59
C ILE A 152 -20.11 1.51 5.24
N THR A 153 -19.57 2.68 4.95
CA THR A 153 -20.31 3.85 4.50
C THR A 153 -19.82 4.30 3.13
N GLN A 154 -20.66 5.06 2.43
CA GLN A 154 -20.32 5.68 1.16
C GLN A 154 -20.89 7.08 1.12
N GLU A 155 -20.07 8.01 0.66
CA GLU A 155 -20.43 9.38 0.41
C GLU A 155 -20.54 9.60 -1.11
N TYR A 156 -21.72 10.05 -1.55
CA TYR A 156 -22.00 10.34 -2.95
C TYR A 156 -23.01 11.48 -3.06
N ASP A 157 -22.64 12.57 -3.75
CA ASP A 157 -23.52 13.71 -4.01
C ASP A 157 -24.12 14.30 -2.72
N ASP A 158 -23.23 14.55 -1.73
CA ASP A 158 -23.53 15.02 -0.36
C ASP A 158 -24.45 14.09 0.45
N ARG A 159 -24.69 12.86 -0.01
CA ARG A 159 -25.50 11.87 0.70
C ARG A 159 -24.65 10.75 1.25
N ASN A 160 -24.99 10.35 2.47
CA ASN A 160 -24.37 9.22 3.14
C ASN A 160 -25.22 7.97 3.00
N PHE A 161 -24.58 6.88 2.60
CA PHE A 161 -25.16 5.55 2.53
C PHE A 161 -24.37 4.59 3.41
N TYR A 162 -25.01 3.53 3.86
CA TYR A 162 -24.32 2.41 4.50
C TYR A 162 -24.65 1.09 3.80
N LEU A 163 -23.69 0.18 3.83
CA LEU A 163 -23.88 -1.17 3.36
C LEU A 163 -24.04 -2.10 4.57
N PRO A 164 -25.19 -2.80 4.70
CA PRO A 164 -25.33 -3.81 5.73
C PRO A 164 -24.26 -4.91 5.57
N ILE A 165 -23.47 -5.16 6.62
CA ILE A 165 -22.29 -6.04 6.60
C ILE A 165 -22.63 -7.46 6.11
N HIS A 166 -23.83 -7.97 6.38
CA HIS A 166 -24.27 -9.28 5.91
C HIS A 166 -24.37 -9.40 4.38
N ARG A 167 -24.42 -8.27 3.66
CA ARG A 167 -24.39 -8.21 2.18
C ARG A 167 -22.98 -8.05 1.63
N PHE A 168 -22.00 -7.73 2.47
CA PHE A 168 -20.61 -7.60 2.04
C PHE A 168 -20.03 -8.97 1.69
N VAL A 169 -19.52 -9.09 0.46
CA VAL A 169 -18.90 -10.31 -0.06
C VAL A 169 -17.39 -10.13 -0.19
N ASN A 170 -16.96 -9.16 -0.98
CA ASN A 170 -15.54 -8.82 -1.16
C ASN A 170 -15.39 -7.38 -1.68
N TRP A 171 -14.16 -6.87 -1.63
CA TRP A 171 -13.81 -5.50 -2.04
C TRP A 171 -13.90 -5.28 -3.57
N GLU A 172 -13.69 -6.33 -4.37
CA GLU A 172 -13.72 -6.24 -5.83
C GLU A 172 -15.13 -6.08 -6.38
N ARG A 173 -16.12 -6.78 -5.81
CA ARG A 173 -17.53 -6.72 -6.23
C ARG A 173 -18.29 -5.55 -5.63
N LEU A 174 -17.69 -4.81 -4.71
CA LEU A 174 -18.30 -3.63 -4.13
C LEU A 174 -18.52 -2.60 -5.24
N GLU A 175 -19.76 -2.18 -5.44
CA GLU A 175 -20.08 -1.03 -6.28
C GLU A 175 -19.78 0.24 -5.47
N VAL A 176 -18.82 1.01 -5.97
CA VAL A 176 -18.32 2.25 -5.36
C VAL A 176 -18.76 3.38 -6.27
N MET A 177 -19.52 4.34 -5.74
CA MET A 177 -19.81 5.62 -6.40
C MET A 177 -19.33 6.73 -5.47
N GLY A 178 -18.38 7.56 -5.89
CA GLY A 178 -17.75 8.56 -5.00
C GLY A 178 -16.71 7.90 -4.08
N THR A 179 -16.86 8.10 -2.77
CA THR A 179 -15.90 7.62 -1.77
C THR A 179 -16.57 6.65 -0.80
N VAL A 180 -15.96 5.48 -0.63
CA VAL A 180 -16.38 4.48 0.37
C VAL A 180 -15.43 4.53 1.55
N PHE A 181 -15.98 4.47 2.76
CA PHE A 181 -15.24 4.28 3.99
C PHE A 181 -15.61 2.94 4.62
N ALA A 182 -14.61 2.23 5.14
CA ALA A 182 -14.81 1.08 5.99
C ALA A 182 -13.99 1.19 7.26
N TYR A 183 -14.55 0.72 8.38
CA TYR A 183 -13.96 0.90 9.70
C TYR A 183 -13.88 -0.40 10.49
N TRP A 184 -12.72 -0.59 11.14
CA TRP A 184 -12.44 -1.65 12.10
C TRP A 184 -12.09 -1.01 13.45
N PRO A 185 -13.01 -0.97 14.41
CA PRO A 185 -12.78 -0.29 15.69
C PRO A 185 -11.76 -0.99 16.57
N GLU A 186 -11.69 -2.33 16.55
CA GLU A 186 -10.74 -3.08 17.38
C GLU A 186 -9.28 -2.70 17.11
N GLN A 187 -8.94 -2.42 15.84
CA GLN A 187 -7.60 -2.04 15.41
C GLN A 187 -7.49 -0.54 15.07
N GLU A 188 -8.57 0.22 15.24
CA GLU A 188 -8.71 1.63 14.85
C GLU A 188 -8.28 1.92 13.40
N VAL A 189 -8.55 0.99 12.48
CA VAL A 189 -8.17 1.09 11.07
C VAL A 189 -9.34 1.59 10.24
N TRP A 190 -9.06 2.58 9.39
CA TRP A 190 -9.95 3.04 8.34
C TRP A 190 -9.42 2.60 6.97
N LEU A 191 -10.34 2.17 6.11
CA LEU A 191 -10.10 2.04 4.68
C LEU A 191 -10.95 3.08 3.97
N GLN A 192 -10.31 3.87 3.12
CA GLN A 192 -10.97 4.74 2.15
C GLN A 192 -10.76 4.18 0.75
N ILE A 193 -11.83 4.12 -0.03
CA ILE A 193 -11.79 3.71 -1.44
C ILE A 193 -12.37 4.84 -2.28
N ASP A 194 -11.54 5.48 -3.08
CA ASP A 194 -11.97 6.53 -4.01
C ASP A 194 -12.06 5.98 -5.44
N THR A 195 -13.13 6.32 -6.16
CA THR A 195 -13.22 6.04 -7.60
C THR A 195 -12.38 7.04 -8.39
N LEU A 196 -11.42 6.53 -9.16
CA LEU A 196 -10.64 7.30 -10.13
C LEU A 196 -11.22 7.13 -11.54
N ASN A 197 -10.75 7.97 -12.47
CA ASN A 197 -11.11 7.87 -13.88
C ASN A 197 -10.74 6.48 -14.46
N GLU A 198 -11.52 6.03 -15.44
CA GLU A 198 -11.32 4.77 -16.17
C GLU A 198 -11.50 3.48 -15.32
N GLY A 199 -12.29 3.54 -14.25
CA GLY A 199 -12.59 2.38 -13.41
C GLY A 199 -11.44 1.93 -12.51
N ARG A 200 -10.44 2.80 -12.30
CA ARG A 200 -9.40 2.60 -11.28
C ARG A 200 -9.94 2.99 -9.91
N ARG A 201 -9.37 2.41 -8.87
CA ARG A 201 -9.72 2.71 -7.48
C ARG A 201 -8.47 3.02 -6.69
N LYS A 202 -8.52 4.06 -5.88
CA LYS A 202 -7.48 4.35 -4.90
C LYS A 202 -7.89 3.78 -3.56
N TYR A 203 -7.07 2.90 -3.01
CA TYR A 203 -7.26 2.32 -1.67
C TYR A 203 -6.31 3.04 -0.72
N SER A 204 -6.83 3.62 0.35
CA SER A 204 -6.06 4.31 1.38
C SER A 204 -6.35 3.68 2.74
N LEU A 205 -5.36 3.02 3.33
CA LEU A 205 -5.42 2.50 4.70
C LEU A 205 -4.89 3.55 5.66
N ILE A 206 -5.69 3.91 6.66
CA ILE A 206 -5.41 4.98 7.60
C ILE A 206 -5.51 4.41 9.01
N ALA A 207 -4.38 4.36 9.73
CA ALA A 207 -4.31 3.76 11.06
C ALA A 207 -3.24 4.43 11.93
N LYS A 208 -3.40 4.35 13.25
CA LYS A 208 -2.38 4.82 14.20
C LYS A 208 -1.13 3.92 14.18
N GLU A 209 -1.33 2.60 14.19
CA GLU A 209 -0.26 1.59 14.19
C GLU A 209 -0.28 0.72 12.93
N LEU A 210 0.09 1.31 11.79
CA LEU A 210 0.07 0.59 10.51
C LEU A 210 1.23 -0.41 10.35
N ASP A 211 2.37 -0.15 10.99
CA ASP A 211 3.60 -0.93 10.79
C ASP A 211 3.45 -2.40 11.22
N SER A 212 2.69 -2.65 12.29
CA SER A 212 2.43 -4.00 12.78
C SER A 212 1.62 -4.84 11.78
N LEU A 213 0.67 -4.21 11.09
CA LEU A 213 -0.15 -4.84 10.05
C LEU A 213 0.67 -5.05 8.78
N VAL A 214 1.48 -4.06 8.39
CA VAL A 214 2.41 -4.19 7.27
C VAL A 214 3.36 -5.36 7.49
N ASN A 215 4.03 -5.45 8.64
CA ASN A 215 4.97 -6.52 8.96
C ASN A 215 4.32 -7.92 8.88
N LYS A 216 3.06 -8.05 9.32
CA LYS A 216 2.30 -9.31 9.18
C LYS A 216 1.95 -9.62 7.73
N ALA A 217 1.53 -8.62 6.96
CA ALA A 217 1.14 -8.79 5.56
C ALA A 217 2.34 -9.09 4.65
N THR A 218 3.49 -8.48 4.93
CA THR A 218 4.71 -8.63 4.14
C THR A 218 5.53 -9.86 4.52
N TYR A 219 5.12 -10.61 5.56
CA TYR A 219 5.79 -11.83 5.99
C TYR A 219 6.00 -12.81 4.83
N GLY A 220 7.28 -13.17 4.62
CA GLY A 220 7.72 -14.10 3.58
C GLY A 220 7.61 -13.56 2.15
N LEU A 221 7.28 -12.28 1.94
CA LEU A 221 7.28 -11.67 0.62
C LEU A 221 8.70 -11.42 0.13
N ALA A 222 8.90 -11.67 -1.16
CA ALA A 222 10.10 -11.39 -1.89
C ALA A 222 9.78 -10.75 -3.24
N VAL A 223 10.62 -9.80 -3.62
CA VAL A 223 10.62 -9.13 -4.90
C VAL A 223 11.85 -9.60 -5.66
N MET A 224 11.69 -9.95 -6.93
CA MET A 224 12.79 -10.23 -7.83
C MET A 224 12.71 -9.33 -9.04
N LEU A 225 13.81 -8.63 -9.30
CA LEU A 225 14.06 -7.80 -10.47
C LEU A 225 15.35 -8.30 -11.12
N SER A 226 15.22 -8.92 -12.30
CA SER A 226 16.35 -9.38 -13.09
C SER A 226 16.04 -9.20 -14.57
N GLY A 227 16.67 -8.21 -15.19
CA GLY A 227 16.43 -7.75 -16.55
C GLY A 227 14.94 -7.50 -16.79
N TYR A 228 14.34 -8.29 -17.67
CA TYR A 228 12.92 -8.17 -18.03
C TYR A 228 11.96 -8.94 -17.12
N GLN A 229 12.49 -9.77 -16.22
CA GLN A 229 11.70 -10.54 -15.28
C GLN A 229 11.50 -9.75 -14.00
N SER A 230 10.24 -9.46 -13.71
CA SER A 230 9.84 -8.85 -12.47
C SER A 230 8.70 -9.61 -11.82
N ARG A 231 8.87 -9.98 -10.55
CA ARG A 231 7.87 -10.74 -9.80
C ARG A 231 7.87 -10.39 -8.33
N VAL A 232 6.67 -10.41 -7.75
CA VAL A 232 6.44 -10.39 -6.31
C VAL A 232 5.89 -11.76 -5.93
N GLY A 233 6.49 -12.42 -4.95
CA GLY A 233 6.14 -13.78 -4.54
C GLY A 233 6.72 -14.13 -3.19
N GLN A 234 6.95 -15.42 -2.95
CA GLN A 234 7.67 -15.90 -1.77
C GLN A 234 9.10 -16.29 -2.13
N ILE A 235 10.03 -16.12 -1.19
CA ILE A 235 11.39 -16.60 -1.39
C ILE A 235 11.43 -18.13 -1.37
N HIS A 236 12.08 -18.69 -2.38
CA HIS A 236 12.39 -20.12 -2.44
C HIS A 236 13.90 -20.30 -2.34
N SER A 237 14.33 -21.23 -1.48
CA SER A 237 15.69 -21.73 -1.43
C SER A 237 15.68 -23.20 -1.80
N GLN A 238 16.56 -23.57 -2.73
CA GLN A 238 16.78 -24.96 -3.16
C GLN A 238 17.55 -25.77 -2.11
N PHE A 239 18.41 -25.10 -1.33
CA PHE A 239 19.31 -25.73 -0.37
C PHE A 239 19.12 -25.11 1.02
N PRO A 240 18.96 -25.93 2.07
CA PRO A 240 18.89 -25.41 3.43
C PRO A 240 20.28 -25.06 3.97
N ILE A 241 20.36 -24.14 4.95
CA ILE A 241 21.64 -23.62 5.45
C ILE A 241 22.56 -24.74 5.98
N ARG A 242 21.98 -25.76 6.61
CA ARG A 242 22.71 -26.93 7.14
C ARG A 242 23.43 -27.78 6.09
N THR A 243 23.15 -27.61 4.80
CA THR A 243 23.83 -28.35 3.73
C THR A 243 25.16 -27.74 3.32
N PHE A 244 25.42 -26.49 3.71
CA PHE A 244 26.68 -25.83 3.43
C PHE A 244 27.80 -26.36 4.34
N PRO A 245 29.08 -26.32 3.90
CA PRO A 245 30.25 -26.62 4.72
C PRO A 245 30.29 -25.90 6.09
N ASN A 246 30.97 -26.49 7.07
CA ASN A 246 31.01 -25.99 8.47
C ASN A 246 31.61 -24.58 8.62
N ASP A 247 32.57 -24.23 7.77
CA ASP A 247 33.17 -22.90 7.67
C ASP A 247 32.13 -21.85 7.22
N ILE A 248 31.32 -22.18 6.20
CA ILE A 248 30.22 -21.32 5.74
C ILE A 248 29.10 -21.25 6.80
N GLN A 249 28.81 -22.33 7.52
CA GLN A 249 27.86 -22.30 8.63
C GLN A 249 28.33 -21.36 9.75
N SER A 250 29.61 -21.46 10.15
CA SER A 250 30.20 -20.57 11.16
C SER A 250 30.13 -19.09 10.74
N PHE A 251 30.37 -18.82 9.45
CA PHE A 251 30.18 -17.47 8.90
C PHE A 251 28.71 -17.04 8.91
N THR A 252 27.79 -17.94 8.61
CA THR A 252 26.34 -17.68 8.66
C THR A 252 25.89 -17.34 10.07
N ASP A 253 26.43 -18.00 11.09
CA ASP A 253 26.16 -17.70 12.50
C ASP A 253 26.64 -16.28 12.86
N ALA A 254 27.82 -15.88 12.38
CA ALA A 254 28.34 -14.53 12.57
C ALA A 254 27.45 -13.47 11.89
N VAL A 255 26.97 -13.75 10.66
CA VAL A 255 26.00 -12.91 9.95
C VAL A 255 24.70 -12.80 10.75
N GLN A 256 24.18 -13.91 11.26
CA GLN A 256 22.95 -13.94 12.05
C GLN A 256 23.08 -13.08 13.31
N GLN A 257 24.20 -13.17 14.04
CA GLN A 257 24.46 -12.34 15.22
C GLN A 257 24.51 -10.85 14.84
N ALA A 258 25.24 -10.51 13.78
CA ALA A 258 25.37 -9.12 13.35
C ALA A 258 24.04 -8.48 12.92
N VAL A 259 23.10 -9.26 12.37
CA VAL A 259 21.75 -8.79 12.01
C VAL A 259 20.92 -8.38 13.24
N PHE A 260 21.18 -8.97 14.40
CA PHE A 260 20.51 -8.56 15.65
C PHE A 260 21.14 -7.31 16.25
N ASP A 261 22.47 -7.20 16.19
CA ASP A 261 23.23 -6.14 16.85
C ASP A 261 23.21 -4.81 16.07
N GLN A 262 23.10 -4.88 14.73
CA GLN A 262 23.23 -3.72 13.86
C GLN A 262 21.92 -3.42 13.13
N ASN A 263 21.58 -2.14 12.99
CA ASN A 263 20.45 -1.72 12.16
C ASN A 263 20.78 -1.75 10.66
N ARG A 264 22.06 -1.69 10.33
CA ARG A 264 22.57 -1.82 8.96
C ARG A 264 23.66 -2.87 8.95
N LEU A 265 23.57 -3.81 8.02
CA LEU A 265 24.59 -4.81 7.80
C LEU A 265 24.83 -5.01 6.31
N ALA A 266 26.08 -4.91 5.87
CA ALA A 266 26.49 -5.27 4.52
C ALA A 266 27.43 -6.47 4.54
N VAL A 267 27.02 -7.55 3.87
CA VAL A 267 27.76 -8.81 3.79
C VAL A 267 28.19 -9.04 2.34
N LEU A 268 29.49 -9.27 2.14
CA LEU A 268 30.07 -9.57 0.83
C LEU A 268 30.60 -11.00 0.78
N VAL A 269 30.12 -11.79 -0.18
CA VAL A 269 30.61 -13.14 -0.43
C VAL A 269 31.31 -13.20 -1.78
N SER A 270 32.59 -13.60 -1.78
CA SER A 270 33.40 -13.77 -2.99
C SER A 270 33.75 -15.23 -3.26
N GLY A 271 34.13 -15.59 -4.48
CA GLY A 271 34.65 -16.93 -4.81
C GLY A 271 34.41 -17.30 -6.27
N GLU A 272 34.97 -18.43 -6.73
CA GLU A 272 34.78 -18.87 -8.12
C GLU A 272 33.29 -19.13 -8.47
N PRO A 273 32.89 -19.04 -9.75
CA PRO A 273 31.58 -19.52 -10.17
C PRO A 273 31.36 -20.99 -9.77
N GLY A 274 30.14 -21.33 -9.32
CA GLY A 274 29.82 -22.68 -8.86
C GLY A 274 30.19 -23.00 -7.40
N THR A 275 30.64 -22.01 -6.61
CA THR A 275 30.88 -22.20 -5.16
C THR A 275 29.62 -22.07 -4.29
N GLY A 276 28.44 -21.89 -4.88
CA GLY A 276 27.16 -21.87 -4.15
C GLY A 276 26.79 -20.52 -3.51
N LYS A 277 27.48 -19.42 -3.84
CA LYS A 277 27.23 -18.07 -3.29
C LYS A 277 25.75 -17.64 -3.36
N THR A 278 25.14 -17.77 -4.54
CA THR A 278 23.72 -17.41 -4.75
C THR A 278 22.75 -18.36 -4.03
N ALA A 279 23.11 -19.65 -3.92
CA ALA A 279 22.32 -20.60 -3.15
C ALA A 279 22.36 -20.26 -1.66
N TRP A 280 23.53 -19.85 -1.15
CA TRP A 280 23.70 -19.41 0.23
C TRP A 280 22.89 -18.16 0.55
N THR A 281 22.93 -17.10 -0.29
CA THR A 281 22.14 -15.89 -0.04
C THR A 281 20.64 -16.16 -0.02
N GLN A 282 20.15 -17.04 -0.90
CA GLN A 282 18.74 -17.46 -0.90
C GLN A 282 18.38 -18.27 0.36
N ALA A 283 19.29 -19.14 0.82
CA ALA A 283 19.10 -19.92 2.05
C ALA A 283 19.04 -19.01 3.28
N VAL A 284 19.99 -18.08 3.42
CA VAL A 284 20.02 -17.06 4.49
C VAL A 284 18.76 -16.20 4.47
N ALA A 285 18.36 -15.75 3.29
CA ALA A 285 17.18 -14.90 3.18
C ALA A 285 15.88 -15.64 3.56
N LYS A 286 15.75 -16.92 3.18
CA LYS A 286 14.58 -17.74 3.53
C LYS A 286 14.55 -18.18 4.99
N GLU A 287 15.67 -18.65 5.54
CA GLU A 287 15.72 -19.30 6.86
C GLU A 287 16.05 -18.33 8.00
N ILE A 288 16.67 -17.19 7.71
CA ILE A 288 17.05 -16.18 8.72
C ILE A 288 16.27 -14.88 8.51
N MET A 289 16.34 -14.27 7.32
CA MET A 289 15.76 -12.94 7.11
C MET A 289 14.23 -12.94 7.13
N ALA A 290 13.58 -13.86 6.41
CA ALA A 290 12.12 -13.93 6.34
C ALA A 290 11.47 -14.17 7.72
N PRO A 291 11.93 -15.09 8.59
CA PRO A 291 11.43 -15.24 9.95
C PRO A 291 11.60 -13.99 10.83
N LEU A 292 12.63 -13.19 10.57
CA LEU A 292 12.86 -11.91 11.24
C LEU A 292 12.00 -10.76 10.69
N GLY A 293 11.12 -11.04 9.72
CA GLY A 293 10.19 -10.06 9.14
C GLY A 293 10.81 -9.16 8.08
N TYR A 294 11.94 -9.52 7.50
CA TYR A 294 12.53 -8.78 6.38
C TYR A 294 11.79 -9.06 5.07
N VAL A 295 11.51 -8.00 4.31
CA VAL A 295 11.08 -8.12 2.91
C VAL A 295 12.32 -8.22 2.04
N ILE A 296 12.36 -9.25 1.19
CA ILE A 296 13.56 -9.58 0.44
C ILE A 296 13.47 -9.01 -0.97
N PHE A 297 14.49 -8.27 -1.39
CA PHE A 297 14.63 -7.72 -2.73
C PHE A 297 15.83 -8.37 -3.41
N ILE A 298 15.60 -9.16 -4.44
CA ILE A 298 16.65 -9.74 -5.28
C ILE A 298 16.77 -8.85 -6.50
N LEU A 299 17.82 -8.03 -6.54
CA LEU A 299 18.05 -7.04 -7.57
C LEU A 299 19.30 -7.37 -8.38
N ASP A 300 19.24 -7.09 -9.67
CA ASP A 300 20.40 -7.02 -10.56
C ASP A 300 21.00 -5.60 -10.56
N HIS A 301 22.04 -5.39 -11.37
CA HIS A 301 22.73 -4.11 -11.46
C HIS A 301 21.79 -2.92 -11.71
N ASP A 302 20.98 -2.99 -12.77
CA ASP A 302 20.09 -1.88 -13.13
C ASP A 302 18.95 -1.66 -12.11
N GLY A 303 18.49 -2.74 -11.47
CA GLY A 303 17.49 -2.68 -10.42
C GLY A 303 17.98 -1.96 -9.17
N VAL A 304 19.25 -2.16 -8.77
CA VAL A 304 19.85 -1.47 -7.61
C VAL A 304 20.01 0.02 -7.88
N GLU A 305 20.37 0.43 -9.11
CA GLU A 305 20.56 1.85 -9.45
C GLU A 305 19.30 2.69 -9.22
N ASN A 306 18.13 2.14 -9.54
CA ASN A 306 16.86 2.85 -9.45
C ASN A 306 16.07 2.49 -8.18
N PHE A 307 16.65 1.69 -7.28
CA PHE A 307 15.95 1.24 -6.09
C PHE A 307 15.89 2.36 -5.05
N VAL A 308 14.66 2.68 -4.66
CA VAL A 308 14.38 3.48 -3.48
C VAL A 308 13.59 2.60 -2.51
N PRO A 309 14.05 2.43 -1.26
CA PRO A 309 13.37 1.62 -0.27
C PRO A 309 11.97 2.19 0.00
N PRO A 310 10.90 1.37 -0.03
CA PRO A 310 9.58 1.84 0.32
C PRO A 310 9.50 2.29 1.78
N SER A 311 8.98 3.49 2.04
CA SER A 311 8.93 4.11 3.37
C SER A 311 8.06 3.34 4.37
N TYR A 312 7.04 2.62 3.88
CA TYR A 312 6.14 1.82 4.72
C TYR A 312 6.77 0.52 5.24
N LEU A 313 7.96 0.13 4.77
CA LEU A 313 8.65 -1.09 5.21
C LEU A 313 9.69 -0.79 6.30
N GLU A 314 9.63 -1.49 7.42
CA GLU A 314 10.62 -1.32 8.50
C GLU A 314 11.90 -2.14 8.30
N ARG A 315 11.81 -3.31 7.66
CA ARG A 315 12.91 -4.29 7.56
C ARG A 315 13.08 -4.72 6.10
N ILE A 316 14.22 -4.39 5.52
CA ILE A 316 14.52 -4.64 4.09
C ILE A 316 15.80 -5.44 3.97
N CYS A 317 15.75 -6.56 3.24
CA CYS A 317 16.92 -7.35 2.89
C CYS A 317 17.15 -7.24 1.38
N LEU A 318 18.27 -6.65 0.99
CA LEU A 318 18.67 -6.48 -0.41
C LEU A 318 19.70 -7.55 -0.78
N ILE A 319 19.41 -8.36 -1.80
CA ILE A 319 20.34 -9.32 -2.38
C ILE A 319 20.79 -8.79 -3.73
N ILE A 320 22.09 -8.52 -3.85
CA ILE A 320 22.74 -8.06 -5.08
C ILE A 320 23.58 -9.22 -5.62
N ASN A 321 23.18 -9.73 -6.79
CA ASN A 321 23.97 -10.75 -7.48
C ASN A 321 25.00 -10.10 -8.41
N GLU A 322 26.18 -10.72 -8.50
CA GLU A 322 27.27 -10.29 -9.41
C GLU A 322 27.66 -8.82 -9.20
N ALA A 323 27.88 -8.43 -7.94
CA ALA A 323 28.25 -7.07 -7.56
C ALA A 323 29.55 -6.58 -8.22
N ASP A 324 30.39 -7.48 -8.74
CA ASP A 324 31.58 -7.13 -9.53
C ASP A 324 31.25 -6.53 -10.91
N ASN A 325 30.05 -6.75 -11.44
CA ASN A 325 29.59 -6.09 -12.66
C ASN A 325 29.22 -4.62 -12.40
N LEU A 326 28.75 -4.28 -11.19
CA LEU A 326 28.49 -2.89 -10.78
C LEU A 326 29.75 -2.01 -10.80
N ALA A 327 30.92 -2.61 -10.62
CA ALA A 327 32.18 -1.89 -10.55
C ALA A 327 32.89 -1.74 -11.91
N GLN A 328 32.63 -2.63 -12.88
CA GLN A 328 33.23 -2.55 -14.23
C GLN A 328 32.76 -1.34 -15.02
N ASP A 329 31.49 -0.94 -14.87
CA ASP A 329 30.93 0.23 -15.56
C ASP A 329 31.62 1.54 -15.19
N ARG A 330 32.32 1.59 -14.05
CA ARG A 330 33.13 2.74 -13.65
C ARG A 330 34.40 2.93 -14.49
N ALA A 331 34.98 1.84 -15.00
CA ALA A 331 36.20 1.90 -15.81
C ALA A 331 35.92 2.22 -17.28
N SER A 332 34.73 1.87 -17.79
CA SER A 332 34.29 2.12 -19.16
C SER A 332 33.53 3.44 -19.33
N LEU A 333 32.84 3.97 -18.31
CA LEU A 333 31.97 5.16 -18.39
C LEU A 333 32.58 6.44 -17.77
N VAL A 334 33.85 6.74 -18.06
CA VAL A 334 34.53 7.97 -17.57
C VAL A 334 33.91 9.29 -18.10
N ALA A 335 32.80 9.28 -18.87
CA ALA A 335 32.24 10.48 -19.48
C ALA A 335 30.76 10.81 -19.19
N GLN A 336 29.95 9.93 -18.56
CA GLN A 336 28.53 10.24 -18.28
C GLN A 336 28.03 9.56 -16.99
N GLY A 337 28.03 10.31 -15.87
CA GLY A 337 27.11 10.06 -14.75
C GLY A 337 27.74 9.73 -13.38
N ASN A 338 28.33 10.73 -12.71
CA ASN A 338 28.75 10.62 -11.30
C ASN A 338 27.61 10.22 -10.32
N SER A 339 26.33 10.41 -10.68
CA SER A 339 25.21 10.19 -9.75
C SER A 339 24.89 8.71 -9.46
N LYS A 340 25.24 7.79 -10.36
CA LYS A 340 24.82 6.38 -10.29
C LYS A 340 25.54 5.60 -9.18
N THR A 341 26.86 5.72 -9.13
CA THR A 341 27.67 5.09 -8.08
C THR A 341 27.45 5.78 -6.73
N GLU A 342 27.18 7.09 -6.72
CA GLU A 342 26.83 7.81 -5.50
C GLU A 342 25.53 7.28 -4.88
N HIS A 343 24.53 6.90 -5.68
CA HIS A 343 23.28 6.29 -5.18
C HIS A 343 23.55 4.95 -4.49
N ILE A 344 24.32 4.05 -5.10
CA ILE A 344 24.66 2.75 -4.50
C ILE A 344 25.51 2.92 -3.24
N LEU A 345 26.50 3.80 -3.30
CA LEU A 345 27.34 4.10 -2.13
C LEU A 345 26.54 4.74 -1.01
N SER A 346 25.55 5.58 -1.31
CA SER A 346 24.66 6.19 -0.32
C SER A 346 23.59 5.22 0.21
N LEU A 347 23.21 4.20 -0.57
CA LEU A 347 22.42 3.06 -0.07
C LEU A 347 23.25 2.25 0.95
N LEU A 348 24.51 1.95 0.62
CA LEU A 348 25.43 1.22 1.52
C LEU A 348 25.85 2.07 2.74
N ASP A 349 26.07 3.37 2.55
CA ASP A 349 26.42 4.33 3.61
C ASP A 349 25.21 4.74 4.46
N GLY A 350 23.99 4.33 4.12
CA GLY A 350 22.77 4.68 4.86
C GLY A 350 22.31 6.13 4.70
N THR A 351 23.02 6.96 3.91
CA THR A 351 22.71 8.39 3.76
C THR A 351 21.43 8.63 2.95
N LEU A 352 21.06 7.73 2.04
CA LEU A 352 19.73 7.75 1.41
C LEU A 352 18.63 7.45 2.43
N TYR A 353 18.87 6.53 3.36
CA TYR A 353 17.89 6.14 4.38
C TYR A 353 17.64 7.24 5.41
N GLN A 354 18.69 8.03 5.72
CA GLN A 354 18.61 9.09 6.72
C GLN A 354 18.11 10.43 6.16
N SER A 355 18.03 10.55 4.83
CA SER A 355 17.53 11.74 4.12
C SER A 355 16.08 11.64 3.64
N VAL A 356 15.46 10.44 3.67
CA VAL A 356 14.01 10.30 3.49
C VAL A 356 13.29 10.67 4.79
N ILE A 357 13.03 11.97 4.95
CA ILE A 357 12.11 12.49 5.95
C ILE A 357 10.71 12.32 5.37
N ASP A 358 9.87 11.49 6.01
CA ASP A 358 8.44 11.43 5.69
C ASP A 358 7.81 12.83 5.88
N GLU A 359 6.75 13.19 5.16
CA GLU A 359 6.10 14.51 5.28
C GLU A 359 5.62 14.79 6.72
N ALA A 360 5.50 13.74 7.54
CA ALA A 360 5.22 13.77 8.97
C ALA A 360 6.44 14.01 9.90
N GLY A 361 7.66 14.18 9.37
CA GLY A 361 8.86 14.51 10.14
C GLY A 361 9.46 13.37 10.97
N ILE A 362 9.00 12.12 10.78
CA ILE A 362 9.47 10.97 11.56
C ILE A 362 10.61 10.27 10.81
N GLN A 363 11.82 10.28 11.39
CA GLN A 363 12.90 9.39 10.95
C GLN A 363 12.53 7.94 11.28
N MET A 364 12.01 7.20 10.31
CA MET A 364 11.87 5.75 10.48
C MET A 364 13.26 5.12 10.53
N GLN A 365 13.57 4.45 11.65
CA GLN A 365 14.76 3.60 11.76
C GLN A 365 14.54 2.30 10.97
N GLN A 366 14.59 2.37 9.64
CA GLN A 366 14.55 1.18 8.80
C GLN A 366 15.80 0.33 9.05
N LYS A 367 15.62 -0.99 9.19
CA LYS A 367 16.72 -1.95 9.24
C LYS A 367 17.03 -2.45 7.84
N LEU A 368 18.30 -2.34 7.44
CA LEU A 368 18.77 -2.73 6.13
C LEU A 368 19.83 -3.82 6.22
N VAL A 369 19.60 -4.94 5.55
CA VAL A 369 20.62 -5.98 5.36
C VAL A 369 20.93 -6.10 3.88
N VAL A 370 22.17 -5.89 3.47
CA VAL A 370 22.62 -6.03 2.09
C VAL A 370 23.49 -7.27 1.97
N LEU A 371 23.06 -8.27 1.19
CA LEU A 371 23.80 -9.48 0.86
C LEU A 371 24.32 -9.37 -0.57
N MET A 372 25.63 -9.28 -0.74
CA MET A 372 26.28 -9.13 -2.04
C MET A 372 27.06 -10.40 -2.39
N THR A 373 26.97 -10.81 -3.65
CA THR A 373 27.82 -11.89 -4.19
C THR A 373 28.69 -11.36 -5.32
N CYS A 374 29.97 -11.74 -5.35
CA CYS A 374 30.88 -11.39 -6.43
C CYS A 374 31.76 -12.59 -6.83
N ASN A 375 32.25 -12.61 -8.06
CA ASN A 375 33.18 -13.65 -8.49
C ASN A 375 34.62 -13.33 -8.11
N THR A 376 35.02 -12.07 -8.17
CA THR A 376 36.38 -11.64 -7.81
C THR A 376 36.35 -10.28 -7.12
N THR A 377 36.99 -10.17 -5.96
CA THR A 377 37.10 -8.92 -5.20
C THR A 377 37.97 -7.87 -5.88
N ALA A 378 38.94 -8.29 -6.72
CA ALA A 378 39.83 -7.40 -7.45
C ALA A 378 39.13 -6.46 -8.45
N ARG A 379 37.91 -6.81 -8.88
CA ARG A 379 37.12 -5.99 -9.81
C ARG A 379 36.22 -4.98 -9.10
N LEU A 380 36.02 -5.12 -7.78
CA LEU A 380 35.18 -4.21 -7.01
C LEU A 380 35.89 -2.88 -6.77
N ASP A 381 35.12 -1.80 -6.73
CA ASP A 381 35.62 -0.47 -6.36
C ASP A 381 36.21 -0.52 -4.94
N PRO A 382 37.48 -0.11 -4.74
CA PRO A 382 38.07 0.00 -3.40
C PRO A 382 37.24 0.87 -2.44
N ALA A 383 36.39 1.76 -2.96
CA ALA A 383 35.48 2.55 -2.14
C ALA A 383 34.35 1.72 -1.51
N VAL A 384 33.90 0.63 -2.14
CA VAL A 384 32.86 -0.28 -1.61
C VAL A 384 33.42 -1.14 -0.48
N LEU A 385 34.69 -1.56 -0.59
CA LEU A 385 35.37 -2.41 0.40
C LEU A 385 35.80 -1.68 1.67
N ARG A 386 35.51 -0.38 1.82
CA ARG A 386 35.89 0.40 3.00
C ARG A 386 35.05 -0.01 4.22
N GLN A 387 35.69 -0.01 5.38
CA GLN A 387 35.04 -0.25 6.66
C GLN A 387 33.86 0.73 6.85
N GLY A 388 32.69 0.19 7.18
CA GLY A 388 31.42 0.93 7.27
C GLY A 388 30.50 0.76 6.06
N ARG A 389 30.99 0.23 4.93
CA ARG A 389 30.19 -0.11 3.72
C ARG A 389 30.06 -1.61 3.49
N VAL A 390 31.06 -2.37 3.90
CA VAL A 390 31.04 -3.83 4.02
C VAL A 390 31.50 -4.15 5.44
N ASP A 391 30.64 -4.82 6.20
CA ASP A 391 30.87 -5.14 7.60
C ASP A 391 31.45 -6.55 7.74
N LEU A 392 30.94 -7.48 6.93
CA LEU A 392 31.38 -8.87 6.92
C LEU A 392 31.75 -9.28 5.50
N SER A 393 32.89 -9.96 5.33
CA SER A 393 33.28 -10.55 4.06
C SER A 393 33.86 -11.95 4.23
N TYR A 394 33.56 -12.83 3.27
CA TYR A 394 34.06 -14.20 3.28
C TYR A 394 34.25 -14.75 1.87
N GLU A 395 35.32 -15.52 1.67
CA GLU A 395 35.66 -16.13 0.38
C GLU A 395 35.31 -17.62 0.37
N PHE A 396 34.42 -18.00 -0.55
CA PHE A 396 33.98 -19.37 -0.76
C PHE A 396 34.99 -20.06 -1.68
N THR A 397 35.79 -20.95 -1.09
CA THR A 397 36.88 -21.67 -1.79
C THR A 397 36.45 -23.03 -2.34
N GLN A 398 35.38 -23.61 -1.80
CA GLN A 398 34.90 -24.94 -2.18
C GLN A 398 33.80 -24.86 -3.23
N ARG A 399 33.86 -25.73 -4.25
CA ARG A 399 32.76 -25.87 -5.22
C ARG A 399 31.58 -26.54 -4.56
N PHE A 400 30.42 -25.91 -4.68
CA PHE A 400 29.16 -26.38 -4.12
C PHE A 400 28.31 -26.83 -5.30
N VAL A 401 28.38 -28.15 -5.56
CA VAL A 401 27.89 -28.89 -6.74
C VAL A 401 28.77 -28.77 -7.97
#